data_AF-A0A438AWF2-F1
#
_entry.id   AF-A0A438AWF2-F1
#
_cell.length_a   1.000
_cell.length_b   1.000
_cell.length_c   1.000
_cell.angle_alpha   90.00
_cell.angle_beta   90.00
_cell.angle_gamma   90.00
#
_symmetry.space_group_name_H-M   'P 1'
#
loop_
_entity.id
_entity.type
_entity.pdbx_description
1 polymer ?
#
loop_
_entity_poly.entity_id
_entity_poly.type
_entity_poly.pdbx_seq_one_letter_code
_entity_poly.pdbx_strand_id
1 'polypeptide(L)'
;MTFDPVSIERAIGECANRIAKGVTVCSNTYSAFLDADRGYDQAYAKAYLEAGGAAHERKYVAELATVEEREGRDLAEAAYRYADRQARALEAELRAWQSVGASVRSMYAVAGRGE
;
A
#
# COMPACT_ATOMS: atom_id res chain seq x y z
N MET A 1 -27.05 -11.74 7.43
CA MET A 1 -26.01 -12.47 6.69
C MET A 1 -25.73 -13.74 7.48
N THR A 2 -26.02 -14.91 6.93
CA THR A 2 -25.78 -16.19 7.61
C THR A 2 -24.36 -16.63 7.27
N PHE A 3 -23.55 -16.96 8.27
CA PHE A 3 -22.21 -17.51 8.07
C PHE A 3 -22.30 -19.02 7.97
N ASP A 4 -22.28 -19.54 6.75
CA ASP A 4 -22.14 -20.96 6.47
C ASP A 4 -20.71 -21.28 5.97
N PRO A 5 -20.24 -22.54 6.07
CA PRO A 5 -18.90 -22.91 5.66
C PRO A 5 -18.54 -22.50 4.22
N VAL A 6 -19.47 -22.65 3.27
CA VAL A 6 -19.23 -22.34 1.85
C VAL A 6 -19.04 -20.83 1.66
N SER A 7 -19.87 -20.02 2.32
CA SER A 7 -19.74 -18.56 2.26
C SER A 7 -18.38 -18.06 2.76
N ILE A 8 -17.84 -18.69 3.80
CA ILE A 8 -16.54 -18.33 4.40
C ILE A 8 -15.40 -18.72 3.49
N GLU A 9 -15.40 -19.95 2.96
CA GLU A 9 -14.35 -20.39 2.03
C GLU A 9 -14.33 -19.52 0.75
N ARG A 10 -15.51 -19.11 0.25
CA ARG A 10 -15.57 -18.15 -0.86
C ARG A 10 -14.95 -16.81 -0.49
N ALA A 11 -15.25 -16.27 0.68
CA ALA A 11 -14.69 -14.99 1.15
C ALA A 11 -13.16 -15.06 1.34
N ILE A 12 -12.64 -16.19 1.85
CA ILE A 12 -11.19 -16.46 1.93
C ILE A 12 -10.57 -16.44 0.54
N GLY A 13 -11.16 -17.15 -0.43
CA GLY A 13 -10.68 -17.19 -1.81
C GLY A 13 -10.70 -15.82 -2.49
N GLU A 14 -11.77 -15.05 -2.31
CA GLU A 14 -11.89 -13.68 -2.83
C GLU A 14 -10.83 -12.76 -2.21
N CYS A 15 -10.60 -12.85 -0.90
CA CYS A 15 -9.57 -12.07 -0.21
C CYS A 15 -8.15 -12.43 -0.69
N ALA A 16 -7.86 -13.73 -0.85
CA ALA A 16 -6.57 -14.19 -1.39
C ALA A 16 -6.33 -13.68 -2.82
N ASN A 17 -7.36 -13.69 -3.68
CA ASN A 17 -7.29 -13.13 -5.02
C ASN A 17 -7.04 -11.61 -5.01
N ARG A 18 -7.64 -10.88 -4.05
CA ARG A 18 -7.39 -9.44 -3.87
C ARG A 18 -5.95 -9.17 -3.42
N ILE A 19 -5.42 -9.98 -2.49
CA ILE A 19 -4.02 -9.89 -2.06
C ILE A 19 -3.07 -10.11 -3.25
N ALA A 20 -3.29 -11.17 -4.04
CA ALA A 20 -2.46 -11.46 -5.21
C ALA A 20 -2.43 -10.31 -6.22
N LYS A 21 -3.59 -9.68 -6.49
CA LYS A 21 -3.66 -8.48 -7.34
C LYS A 21 -2.97 -7.27 -6.69
N GLY A 22 -3.09 -7.12 -5.37
CA GLY A 22 -2.49 -6.04 -4.61
C GLY A 22 -0.96 -6.02 -4.67
N VAL A 23 -0.30 -7.18 -4.76
CA VAL A 23 1.18 -7.28 -4.87
C VAL A 23 1.71 -6.48 -6.06
N THR A 24 1.08 -6.62 -7.24
CA THR A 24 1.48 -5.86 -8.44
C THR A 24 1.27 -4.36 -8.25
N VAL A 25 0.17 -3.96 -7.61
CA VAL A 25 -0.11 -2.54 -7.32
C VAL A 25 0.94 -1.94 -6.38
N CYS A 26 1.27 -2.64 -5.29
CA CYS A 26 2.33 -2.21 -4.37
C CYS A 26 3.69 -2.10 -5.08
N SER A 27 4.05 -3.10 -5.88
CA SER A 27 5.31 -3.07 -6.64
C SER A 27 5.38 -1.89 -7.59
N ASN A 28 4.32 -1.67 -8.38
CA ASN A 28 4.31 -0.59 -9.38
C ASN A 28 4.33 0.80 -8.73
N THR A 29 3.56 0.99 -7.67
CA THR A 29 3.54 2.27 -6.94
C THR A 29 4.85 2.55 -6.23
N TYR A 30 5.51 1.52 -5.68
CA TYR A 30 6.81 1.66 -5.08
C TYR A 30 7.90 2.02 -6.10
N SER A 31 7.92 1.35 -7.26
CA SER A 31 8.84 1.69 -8.35
C SER A 31 8.63 3.12 -8.83
N ALA A 32 7.38 3.55 -9.03
CA ALA A 32 7.05 4.91 -9.43
C ALA A 32 7.50 5.95 -8.39
N PHE A 33 7.33 5.66 -7.09
CA PHE A 33 7.85 6.51 -6.02
C PHE A 33 9.37 6.63 -6.08
N LEU A 34 10.11 5.51 -6.20
CA LEU A 34 11.57 5.55 -6.29
C LEU A 34 12.08 6.31 -7.52
N ASP A 35 11.37 6.21 -8.64
CA ASP A 35 11.72 6.95 -9.86
C ASP A 35 11.48 8.45 -9.67
N ALA A 36 10.34 8.85 -9.08
CA ALA A 36 10.04 10.25 -8.78
C ALA A 36 10.98 10.85 -7.72
N ASP A 37 11.35 10.08 -6.70
CA ASP A 37 12.30 10.48 -5.66
C ASP A 37 13.68 10.75 -6.25
N ARG A 38 14.20 9.82 -7.06
CA ARG A 38 15.44 10.03 -7.81
C ARG A 38 15.38 11.22 -8.76
N GLY A 39 14.23 11.43 -9.41
CA GLY A 39 14.00 12.58 -10.28
C GLY A 39 14.09 13.91 -9.53
N TYR A 40 13.40 14.01 -8.39
CA TYR A 40 13.45 15.17 -7.52
C TYR A 40 14.88 15.44 -7.01
N ASP A 41 15.59 14.42 -6.52
CA ASP A 41 16.95 14.57 -5.99
C ASP A 41 17.91 15.12 -7.05
N GLN A 42 17.82 14.62 -8.29
CA GLN A 42 18.64 15.10 -9.41
C GLN A 42 18.29 16.54 -9.80
N ALA A 43 17.00 16.85 -9.93
CA ALA A 43 16.53 18.19 -10.26
C ALA A 43 16.96 19.20 -9.20
N TYR A 44 16.79 18.84 -7.92
CA TYR A 44 17.13 19.71 -6.79
C TYR A 44 18.64 19.95 -6.72
N ALA A 45 19.45 18.90 -6.84
CA ALA A 45 20.91 19.02 -6.85
C ALA A 45 21.39 19.91 -8.00
N LYS A 46 20.81 19.74 -9.20
CA LYS A 46 21.12 20.58 -10.36
C LYS A 46 20.76 22.05 -10.10
N ALA A 47 19.53 22.32 -9.66
CA ALA A 47 19.07 23.67 -9.36
C ALA A 47 19.92 24.34 -8.27
N TYR A 48 20.33 23.59 -7.25
CA TYR A 48 21.20 24.08 -6.18
C TYR A 48 22.61 24.45 -6.66
N LEU A 49 23.18 23.67 -7.58
CA LEU A 49 24.49 23.94 -8.16
C LEU A 49 24.47 25.10 -9.16
N GLU A 50 23.37 25.28 -9.89
CA GLU A 50 23.16 26.39 -10.83
C GLU A 50 22.83 27.70 -10.12
N ALA A 51 22.24 27.65 -8.92
CA ALA A 51 21.94 28.83 -8.13
C ALA A 51 23.22 29.55 -7.68
N GLY A 52 23.24 30.87 -7.85
CA GLY A 52 24.28 31.75 -7.31
C GLY A 52 24.01 32.20 -5.88
N GLY A 53 24.97 32.88 -5.27
CA GLY A 53 24.80 33.49 -3.94
C GLY A 53 25.14 32.58 -2.77
N ALA A 54 24.68 32.97 -1.58
CA ALA A 54 25.02 32.27 -0.35
C ALA A 54 24.33 30.88 -0.29
N ALA A 55 24.93 29.94 0.45
CA ALA A 55 24.44 28.56 0.51
C ALA A 55 22.95 28.43 0.92
N HIS A 56 22.45 29.33 1.78
CA HIS A 56 21.06 29.35 2.21
C HIS A 56 20.11 29.91 1.15
N GLU A 57 20.53 30.93 0.38
CA GLU A 57 19.77 31.48 -0.74
C GLU A 57 19.62 30.44 -1.86
N ARG A 58 20.73 29.77 -2.20
CA ARG A 58 20.75 28.67 -3.19
C ARG A 58 19.77 27.56 -2.83
N LYS A 59 19.60 27.28 -1.54
CA LYS A 59 18.64 26.30 -1.04
C LYS A 59 17.22 26.70 -1.42
N TYR A 60 16.81 27.92 -1.10
CA TYR A 60 15.46 28.40 -1.42
C TYR A 60 15.23 28.50 -2.93
N VAL A 61 16.24 28.89 -3.70
CA VAL A 61 16.17 28.90 -5.17
C VAL A 61 15.92 27.50 -5.72
N ALA A 62 16.67 26.50 -5.23
CA ALA A 62 16.50 25.11 -5.63
C ALA A 62 15.12 24.57 -5.23
N GLU A 63 14.67 24.85 -4.00
CA GLU A 63 13.33 24.44 -3.52
C GLU A 63 12.20 25.02 -4.38
N LEU A 64 12.30 26.29 -4.79
CA LEU A 64 11.31 26.94 -5.66
C LEU A 64 11.38 26.42 -7.10
N ALA A 65 12.57 26.10 -7.58
CA ALA A 65 12.78 25.60 -8.94
C ALA A 65 12.27 24.16 -9.12
N THR A 66 12.17 23.37 -8.05
CA THR A 66 11.81 21.95 -8.13
C THR A 66 10.50 21.57 -7.44
N VAL A 67 9.58 22.54 -7.35
CA VAL A 67 8.26 22.33 -6.74
C VAL A 67 7.48 21.23 -7.48
N GLU A 68 7.51 21.21 -8.81
CA GLU A 68 6.75 20.22 -9.60
C GLU A 68 7.27 18.80 -9.38
N GLU A 69 8.60 18.61 -9.36
CA GLU A 69 9.20 17.30 -9.08
C GLU A 69 8.91 16.84 -7.65
N ARG A 70 8.90 17.79 -6.70
CA ARG A 70 8.54 17.50 -5.30
C ARG A 70 7.09 17.05 -5.19
N GLU A 71 6.17 17.77 -5.81
CA GLU A 71 4.75 17.42 -5.83
C GLU A 71 4.54 16.04 -6.47
N GLY A 72 5.23 15.76 -7.60
CA GLY A 72 5.20 14.46 -8.25
C GLY A 72 5.68 13.33 -7.35
N ARG A 73 6.79 13.53 -6.63
CA ARG A 73 7.29 12.58 -5.64
C ARG A 73 6.29 12.37 -4.50
N ASP A 74 5.76 13.45 -3.92
CA ASP A 74 4.86 13.38 -2.77
C ASP A 74 3.54 12.66 -3.14
N LEU A 75 3.04 12.84 -4.37
CA LEU A 75 1.91 12.08 -4.91
C LEU A 75 2.23 10.59 -5.08
N ALA A 76 3.39 10.26 -5.63
CA ALA A 76 3.83 8.88 -5.80
C ALA A 76 4.04 8.19 -4.44
N GLU A 77 4.58 8.90 -3.46
CA GLU A 77 4.73 8.41 -2.08
C GLU A 77 3.36 8.12 -1.45
N ALA A 78 2.41 9.05 -1.60
CA ALA A 78 1.06 8.87 -1.09
C ALA A 78 0.37 7.64 -1.72
N ALA A 79 0.54 7.43 -3.02
CA ALA A 79 0.01 6.26 -3.73
C ALA A 79 0.61 4.95 -3.21
N TYR A 80 1.94 4.89 -3.05
CA TYR A 80 2.61 3.74 -2.47
C TYR A 80 2.15 3.46 -1.03
N ARG A 81 2.11 4.49 -0.17
CA ARG A 81 1.65 4.36 1.23
C ARG A 81 0.20 3.88 1.30
N TYR A 82 -0.66 4.31 0.39
CA TYR A 82 -2.03 3.82 0.29
C TYR A 82 -2.06 2.33 -0.08
N ALA A 83 -1.30 1.92 -1.10
CA ALA A 83 -1.22 0.53 -1.52
C ALA A 83 -0.70 -0.39 -0.39
N ASP A 84 0.35 0.01 0.33
CA ASP A 84 0.88 -0.73 1.49
C ASP A 84 -0.17 -0.90 2.60
N ARG A 85 -0.89 0.19 2.95
CA ARG A 85 -1.98 0.11 3.94
C ARG A 85 -3.11 -0.80 3.49
N GLN A 86 -3.45 -0.78 2.20
CA GLN A 86 -4.46 -1.67 1.64
C GLN A 86 -4.03 -3.13 1.71
N ALA A 87 -2.78 -3.44 1.38
CA ALA A 87 -2.22 -4.79 1.50
C ALA A 87 -2.33 -5.31 2.94
N ARG A 88 -1.92 -4.50 3.93
CA ARG A 88 -2.05 -4.85 5.36
C ARG A 88 -3.50 -5.06 5.79
N ALA A 89 -4.41 -4.23 5.30
CA ALA A 89 -5.84 -4.37 5.60
C ALA A 89 -6.41 -5.68 5.04
N LEU A 90 -6.01 -6.08 3.83
CA LEU A 90 -6.40 -7.36 3.23
C LEU A 90 -5.83 -8.56 4.00
N GLU A 91 -4.58 -8.49 4.47
CA GLU A 91 -4.01 -9.53 5.31
C GLU A 91 -4.77 -9.67 6.64
N ALA A 92 -5.16 -8.55 7.25
CA ALA A 92 -5.98 -8.56 8.45
C ALA A 92 -7.39 -9.13 8.19
N GLU A 93 -7.99 -8.78 7.06
CA GLU A 93 -9.28 -9.31 6.60
C GLU A 93 -9.20 -10.85 6.42
N LEU A 94 -8.15 -11.36 5.76
CA LEU A 94 -7.93 -12.79 5.59
C LEU A 94 -7.84 -13.53 6.93
N ARG A 95 -7.07 -12.96 7.89
CA ARG A 95 -6.96 -13.54 9.25
C ARG A 95 -8.31 -13.56 9.96
N ALA A 96 -9.11 -12.51 9.82
CA ALA A 96 -10.46 -12.46 10.38
C ALA A 96 -11.34 -13.57 9.78
N TRP A 97 -11.33 -13.75 8.47
CA TRP A 97 -12.08 -14.83 7.81
C TRP A 97 -11.65 -16.23 8.26
N GLN A 98 -10.34 -16.47 8.40
CA GLN A 98 -9.81 -17.73 8.90
C GLN A 98 -10.25 -18.01 10.34
N SER A 99 -10.29 -16.99 11.19
CA SER A 99 -10.79 -17.08 12.57
C SER A 99 -12.29 -17.41 12.62
N VAL A 100 -13.10 -16.70 11.82
CA VAL A 100 -14.55 -16.98 11.69
C VAL A 100 -14.78 -18.41 11.19
N GLY A 101 -14.04 -18.86 10.18
CA GLY A 101 -14.10 -20.23 9.67
C GLY A 101 -13.80 -21.29 10.73
N ALA A 102 -12.80 -21.05 11.60
CA ALA A 102 -12.49 -21.95 12.70
C ALA A 102 -13.63 -22.04 13.73
N SER A 103 -14.26 -20.91 14.04
CA SER A 103 -15.42 -20.88 14.94
C SER A 103 -16.62 -21.63 14.35
N VAL A 104 -16.95 -21.38 13.09
CA VAL A 104 -18.07 -22.04 12.40
C VAL A 104 -17.85 -23.56 12.30
N ARG A 105 -16.65 -24.02 11.92
CA ARG A 105 -16.34 -25.46 11.92
C ARG A 105 -16.54 -26.12 13.29
N SER A 106 -16.18 -25.42 14.37
CA SER A 106 -16.39 -25.91 15.74
C SER A 106 -17.87 -26.05 16.08
N MET A 107 -18.72 -25.11 15.66
CA MET A 107 -20.17 -25.17 15.88
C MET A 107 -20.80 -26.39 15.19
N TYR A 108 -20.44 -26.64 13.92
CA TYR A 108 -20.95 -27.79 13.17
C TYR A 108 -20.42 -29.14 13.71
N ALA A 109 -19.19 -29.17 14.26
CA ALA A 109 -18.63 -30.37 14.86
C ALA A 109 -19.35 -30.79 16.17
N VAL A 110 -19.85 -29.82 16.95
CA VAL A 110 -20.60 -30.10 18.19
C VAL A 110 -22.02 -30.58 17.88
N ALA A 111 -22.65 -30.07 16.81
CA ALA A 111 -23.99 -30.47 16.39
C ALA A 111 -24.11 -31.95 15.94
N GLY A 112 -22.99 -32.60 15.57
CA GLY A 112 -22.96 -33.99 15.11
C GLY A 112 -22.68 -35.06 16.18
N ARG A 113 -22.60 -34.70 17.47
CA ARG A 113 -22.31 -35.62 18.60
C ARG A 113 -23.48 -35.80 19.58
N GLY A 114 -24.68 -35.43 19.16
CA GLY A 114 -25.90 -35.53 19.97
C GLY A 114 -26.87 -36.60 19.47
N GLU A 115 -26.37 -37.83 19.27
CA GLU A 115 -27.15 -39.08 19.23
C GLU A 115 -26.32 -40.20 19.88
#